data_AF-A0A7S1VL05-F1
#
_entry.id   AF-A0A7S1VL05-F1
#
_cell.length_a   1.000
_cell.length_b   1.000
_cell.length_c   1.000
_cell.angle_alpha   90.00
_cell.angle_beta   90.00
_cell.angle_gamma   90.00
#
_symmetry.space_group_name_H-M   'P 1'
#
loop_
_entity.id
_entity.type
_entity.pdbx_description
1 polymer ?
#
loop_
_entity_poly.entity_id
_entity_poly.type
_entity_poly.pdbx_seq_one_letter_code
_entity_poly.pdbx_strand_id
1 'polypeptide(L)'
;MEADRKGLLRRLRDMTGMDLTRIPIPVYYNEPVSFLHRIAECLQYHELLAQAGEESDSLRRLLLVTVFSITPYSSAERTTKPFNPILGETYEWTTPSTRFVAEQVSHHPPIAAASMQAKTYEFGQYKPLEGNFTGNAVVSPPMGRTWVSFPDTQDIFEWGGLTSCVHNILVGRLWVDHYGE
;
A
#
# COMPACT_ATOMS: atom_id res chain seq x y z
N MET A 1 -2.33 -30.02 2.01
CA MET A 1 -2.40 -29.01 0.92
C MET A 1 -3.72 -29.09 0.13
N GLU A 2 -4.05 -30.17 -0.57
CA GLU A 2 -5.28 -30.20 -1.41
C GLU A 2 -6.60 -30.32 -0.61
N ALA A 3 -6.57 -31.01 0.54
CA ALA A 3 -7.69 -31.10 1.47
C ALA A 3 -7.99 -29.76 2.18
N ASP A 4 -6.94 -28.99 2.53
CA ASP A 4 -7.07 -27.64 3.11
C ASP A 4 -7.71 -26.66 2.14
N ARG A 5 -7.39 -26.78 0.85
CA ARG A 5 -7.94 -25.93 -0.20
C ARG A 5 -9.47 -26.07 -0.30
N LYS A 6 -10.01 -27.29 -0.29
CA LYS A 6 -11.47 -27.51 -0.31
C LYS A 6 -12.18 -26.97 0.94
N GLY A 7 -11.57 -27.13 2.11
CA GLY A 7 -12.09 -26.59 3.37
C GLY A 7 -12.12 -25.07 3.40
N LEU A 8 -11.08 -24.42 2.88
CA LEU A 8 -11.00 -22.96 2.79
C LEU A 8 -11.96 -22.39 1.74
N LEU A 9 -12.07 -23.00 0.55
CA LEU A 9 -13.03 -22.56 -0.48
C LEU A 9 -14.47 -22.53 0.05
N ARG A 10 -14.84 -23.52 0.89
CA ARG A 10 -16.15 -23.57 1.53
C ARG A 10 -16.33 -22.43 2.55
N ARG A 11 -15.30 -22.09 3.33
CA ARG A 11 -15.35 -20.95 4.27
C ARG A 11 -15.40 -19.61 3.55
N LEU A 12 -14.59 -19.43 2.51
CA LEU A 12 -14.54 -18.19 1.74
C LEU A 12 -15.86 -17.90 1.02
N ARG A 13 -16.53 -18.92 0.47
CA ARG A 13 -17.85 -18.75 -0.17
C ARG A 13 -18.85 -18.04 0.74
N ASP A 14 -18.88 -18.42 2.01
CA ASP A 14 -19.81 -17.87 3.00
C ASP A 14 -19.38 -16.47 3.51
N MET A 15 -18.24 -15.94 3.03
CA MET A 15 -17.64 -14.65 3.40
C MET A 15 -17.81 -13.57 2.32
N THR A 16 -18.63 -13.82 1.30
CA THR A 16 -18.90 -12.82 0.25
C THR A 16 -19.47 -11.54 0.86
N GLY A 17 -18.85 -10.40 0.58
CA GLY A 17 -19.16 -9.09 1.14
C GLY A 17 -18.40 -8.76 2.44
N MET A 18 -17.58 -9.67 2.97
CA MET A 18 -16.78 -9.43 4.18
C MET A 18 -15.39 -8.87 3.85
N ASP A 19 -14.85 -8.10 4.79
CA ASP A 19 -13.46 -7.64 4.79
C ASP A 19 -12.52 -8.76 5.26
N LEU A 20 -11.71 -9.31 4.33
CA LEU A 20 -10.77 -10.41 4.61
C LEU A 20 -9.61 -10.00 5.52
N THR A 21 -9.42 -8.72 5.80
CA THR A 21 -8.41 -8.28 6.77
C THR A 21 -8.80 -8.67 8.20
N ARG A 22 -10.11 -8.82 8.46
CA ARG A 22 -10.70 -9.21 9.75
C ARG A 22 -10.90 -10.72 9.90
N ILE A 23 -10.56 -11.49 8.86
CA ILE A 23 -10.74 -12.93 8.83
C ILE A 23 -9.38 -13.61 8.96
N PRO A 24 -9.22 -14.57 9.89
CA PRO A 24 -8.01 -15.37 9.97
C PRO A 24 -7.91 -16.26 8.74
N ILE A 25 -7.01 -15.90 7.83
CA ILE A 25 -6.61 -16.76 6.72
C ILE A 25 -5.39 -17.60 7.12
N PRO A 26 -5.22 -18.80 6.56
CA PRO A 26 -4.03 -19.59 6.84
C PRO A 26 -2.74 -18.90 6.39
N VAL A 27 -1.67 -19.05 7.18
CA VAL A 27 -0.38 -18.36 6.99
C VAL A 27 0.26 -18.58 5.61
N TYR A 28 -0.04 -19.67 4.93
CA TYR A 28 0.48 -19.96 3.59
C TYR A 28 -0.11 -19.06 2.48
N TYR A 29 -1.13 -18.25 2.77
CA TYR A 29 -1.58 -17.15 1.90
C TYR A 29 -0.89 -15.82 2.21
N ASN A 30 -0.14 -15.79 3.32
CA ASN A 30 0.66 -14.64 3.68
C ASN A 30 2.03 -14.71 3.04
N GLU A 31 2.50 -13.55 2.65
CA GLU A 31 3.89 -13.28 2.37
C GLU A 31 4.62 -12.90 3.66
N PRO A 32 5.93 -13.16 3.77
CA PRO A 32 6.71 -12.91 4.99
C PRO A 32 7.03 -11.41 5.18
N VAL A 33 6.06 -10.53 4.96
CA VAL A 33 6.17 -9.09 5.20
C VAL A 33 4.93 -8.56 5.88
N SER A 34 5.11 -7.57 6.76
CA SER A 34 4.00 -6.82 7.36
C SER A 34 3.51 -5.73 6.40
N PHE A 35 2.27 -5.28 6.54
CA PHE A 35 1.74 -4.19 5.73
C PHE A 35 2.57 -2.90 5.83
N LEU A 36 3.26 -2.67 6.96
CA LEU A 36 4.18 -1.53 7.10
C LEU A 36 5.38 -1.61 6.14
N HIS A 37 5.87 -2.83 5.87
CA HIS A 37 6.92 -3.05 4.88
C HIS A 37 6.40 -2.78 3.47
N ARG A 38 5.15 -3.12 3.18
CA ARG A 38 4.52 -2.79 1.88
C ARG A 38 4.42 -1.30 1.63
N ILE A 39 4.12 -0.53 2.68
CA ILE A 39 4.12 0.93 2.59
C ILE A 39 5.53 1.45 2.28
N ALA A 40 6.57 0.87 2.90
CA ALA A 40 7.94 1.23 2.58
C ALA A 40 8.36 0.83 1.15
N GLU A 41 7.90 -0.32 0.64
CA GLU A 41 8.13 -0.74 -0.75
C GLU A 41 7.54 0.27 -1.77
N CYS A 42 6.46 0.98 -1.44
CA CYS A 42 5.92 2.06 -2.29
C CYS A 42 6.91 3.22 -2.47
N LEU A 43 7.91 3.35 -1.59
CA LEU A 43 8.94 4.38 -1.64
C LEU A 43 10.22 3.90 -2.34
N GLN A 44 10.19 2.77 -3.05
CA GLN A 44 11.34 2.25 -3.79
C GLN A 44 11.99 3.30 -4.72
N TYR A 45 11.18 4.17 -5.33
CA TYR A 45 11.63 5.22 -6.26
C TYR A 45 11.57 6.62 -5.65
N HIS A 46 11.73 6.75 -4.33
CA HIS A 46 11.63 8.04 -3.62
C HIS A 46 12.65 9.09 -4.11
N GLU A 47 13.72 8.69 -4.82
CA GLU A 47 14.68 9.64 -5.40
C GLU A 47 14.06 10.54 -6.47
N LEU A 48 12.93 10.15 -7.07
CA LEU A 48 12.14 11.02 -7.95
C LEU A 48 11.60 12.23 -7.20
N LEU A 49 11.22 12.07 -5.93
CA LEU A 49 10.83 13.18 -5.06
C LEU A 49 12.04 14.04 -4.70
N ALA A 50 13.21 13.43 -4.49
CA ALA A 50 14.43 14.19 -4.24
C ALA A 50 14.76 15.12 -5.42
N GLN A 51 14.72 14.58 -6.65
CA GLN A 51 14.88 15.33 -7.89
C GLN A 51 13.81 16.41 -8.04
N ALA A 52 12.55 16.08 -7.74
CA ALA A 52 11.45 17.05 -7.78
C ALA A 52 11.71 18.24 -6.86
N GLY A 53 12.31 18.03 -5.68
CA GLY A 53 12.66 19.12 -4.77
C GLY A 53 13.81 20.01 -5.25
N GLU A 54 14.64 19.55 -6.19
CA GLU A 54 15.73 20.33 -6.78
C GLU A 54 15.30 21.13 -8.03
N GLU A 55 14.16 20.78 -8.63
CA GLU A 55 13.65 21.50 -9.80
C GLU A 55 13.21 22.93 -9.46
N SER A 56 13.48 23.89 -10.34
CA SER A 56 12.97 25.26 -10.21
C SER A 56 11.63 25.47 -10.91
N ASP A 57 11.36 24.68 -11.97
CA ASP A 57 10.11 24.70 -12.72
C ASP A 57 9.05 23.84 -12.02
N SER A 58 7.93 24.47 -11.64
CA SER A 58 6.81 23.79 -10.97
C SER A 58 6.15 22.72 -11.85
N LEU A 59 6.17 22.86 -13.18
CA LEU A 59 5.62 21.85 -14.08
C LEU A 59 6.50 20.60 -14.12
N ARG A 60 7.83 20.76 -14.07
CA ARG A 60 8.74 19.61 -13.95
C ARG A 60 8.63 18.93 -12.61
N ARG A 61 8.47 19.70 -11.54
CA ARG A 61 8.19 19.16 -10.19
C ARG A 61 6.91 18.33 -10.20
N LEU A 62 5.81 18.86 -10.75
CA LEU A 62 4.55 18.14 -10.89
C LEU A 62 4.74 16.85 -11.70
N LEU A 63 5.43 16.91 -12.83
CA LEU A 63 5.70 15.74 -13.67
C LEU A 63 6.42 14.64 -12.88
N LEU A 64 7.47 14.97 -12.12
CA LEU A 64 8.21 14.00 -11.32
C LEU A 64 7.34 13.40 -10.20
N VAL A 65 6.53 14.22 -9.53
CA VAL A 65 5.56 13.74 -8.53
C VAL A 65 4.51 12.81 -9.16
N THR A 66 4.01 13.14 -10.36
CA THR A 66 3.09 12.27 -11.11
C THR A 66 3.75 10.95 -11.52
N VAL A 67 5.01 10.96 -11.96
CA VAL A 67 5.72 9.71 -12.25
C VAL A 67 5.88 8.90 -10.97
N PHE A 68 6.30 9.54 -9.88
CA PHE A 68 6.44 8.89 -8.58
C PHE A 68 5.12 8.24 -8.11
N SER A 69 3.98 8.93 -8.23
CA SER A 69 2.69 8.41 -7.77
C SER A 69 2.23 7.13 -8.48
N ILE A 70 2.77 6.85 -9.67
CA ILE A 70 2.51 5.64 -10.45
C ILE A 70 3.45 4.48 -10.05
N THR A 71 4.67 4.78 -9.62
CA THR A 71 5.68 3.75 -9.34
C THR A 71 5.26 2.68 -8.30
N PRO A 72 4.46 2.96 -7.25
CA PRO A 72 4.03 1.94 -6.29
C PRO A 72 3.30 0.76 -6.92
N TYR A 73 2.62 0.95 -8.06
CA TYR A 73 1.88 -0.14 -8.72
C TYR A 73 2.80 -1.18 -9.38
N SER A 74 4.08 -0.84 -9.60
CA SER A 74 5.07 -1.82 -10.10
C SER A 74 5.41 -2.91 -9.08
N SER A 75 5.31 -2.63 -7.77
CA SER A 75 5.55 -3.60 -6.69
C SER A 75 4.25 -4.21 -6.13
N ALA A 76 3.10 -3.72 -6.60
CA ALA A 76 1.78 -4.14 -6.16
C ALA A 76 1.22 -5.37 -6.90
N GLU A 77 1.93 -5.92 -7.89
CA GLU A 77 1.50 -7.11 -8.65
C GLU A 77 1.52 -8.45 -7.87
N ARG A 78 1.80 -8.40 -6.55
CA ARG A 78 1.87 -9.59 -5.69
C ARG A 78 0.47 -10.00 -5.22
N THR A 79 0.13 -11.27 -5.38
CA THR A 79 -1.19 -11.84 -5.09
C THR A 79 -1.36 -12.34 -3.64
N THR A 80 -0.28 -12.30 -2.85
CA THR A 80 -0.22 -12.74 -1.45
C THR A 80 -0.56 -11.60 -0.48
N LYS A 81 -1.22 -11.93 0.63
CA LYS A 81 -1.65 -10.95 1.63
C LYS A 81 -0.50 -10.63 2.60
N PRO A 82 -0.11 -9.37 2.82
CA PRO A 82 0.83 -9.04 3.89
C PRO A 82 0.23 -9.36 5.27
N PHE A 83 1.07 -9.50 6.28
CA PHE A 83 0.56 -9.60 7.65
C PHE A 83 -0.14 -8.29 8.05
N ASN A 84 -1.31 -8.42 8.67
CA ASN A 84 -1.98 -7.29 9.31
C ASN A 84 -1.18 -6.90 10.55
N PRO A 85 -0.59 -5.70 10.62
CA PRO A 85 0.25 -5.31 11.74
C PRO A 85 -0.54 -5.27 13.05
N ILE A 86 0.13 -5.55 14.18
CA ILE A 86 -0.47 -5.32 15.50
C ILE A 86 -0.53 -3.82 15.80
N LEU A 87 -1.45 -3.38 16.66
CA LEU A 87 -1.51 -1.97 17.07
C LEU A 87 -0.18 -1.53 17.71
N GLY A 88 0.37 -0.41 17.23
CA GLY A 88 1.66 0.11 17.67
C GLY A 88 2.87 -0.64 17.10
N GLU A 89 2.68 -1.61 16.20
CA GLU A 89 3.79 -2.14 15.39
C GLU A 89 4.42 -0.99 14.60
N THR A 90 5.75 -0.96 14.55
CA THR A 90 6.52 0.02 13.80
C THR A 90 7.44 -0.66 12.80
N TYR A 91 7.74 0.07 11.72
CA TYR A 91 8.80 -0.27 10.78
C TYR A 91 9.58 0.99 10.43
N GLU A 92 10.90 0.92 10.46
CA GLU A 92 11.78 2.04 10.14
C GLU A 92 12.85 1.63 9.14
N TRP A 93 13.26 2.59 8.33
CA TRP A 93 14.41 2.46 7.43
C TRP A 93 15.10 3.81 7.31
N THR A 94 16.42 3.82 7.47
CA THR A 94 17.22 5.05 7.40
C THR A 94 18.40 4.85 6.46
N THR A 95 18.64 5.85 5.64
CA THR A 95 19.85 6.02 4.82
C THR A 95 20.56 7.31 5.24
N PRO A 96 21.78 7.60 4.74
CA PRO A 96 22.41 8.90 4.98
C PRO A 96 21.57 10.10 4.51
N SER A 97 20.70 9.91 3.51
CA SER A 97 19.90 10.99 2.90
C SER A 97 18.45 11.02 3.35
N THR A 98 17.93 9.95 3.94
CA THR A 98 16.50 9.78 4.18
C THR A 98 16.20 9.02 5.47
N ARG A 99 15.09 9.38 6.12
CA ARG A 99 14.57 8.72 7.32
C ARG A 99 13.11 8.39 7.10
N PHE A 100 12.76 7.11 7.16
CA PHE A 100 11.40 6.62 7.02
C PHE A 100 10.95 5.94 8.31
N VAL A 101 9.71 6.21 8.70
CA VAL A 101 9.01 5.50 9.77
C VAL A 101 7.57 5.22 9.36
N ALA A 102 7.07 4.05 9.72
CA ALA A 102 5.67 3.70 9.65
C ALA A 102 5.19 3.06 10.96
N GLU A 103 3.93 3.29 11.30
CA GLU A 103 3.27 2.76 12.48
C GLU A 103 1.85 2.31 12.15
N GLN A 104 1.43 1.20 12.75
CA GLN A 104 0.03 0.81 12.79
C GLN A 104 -0.69 1.62 13.88
N VAL A 105 -1.26 2.76 13.50
CA VAL A 105 -1.87 3.73 14.43
C VAL A 105 -3.30 3.38 14.85
N SER A 106 -3.94 2.43 14.17
CA SER A 106 -5.26 1.91 14.54
C SER A 106 -5.42 0.45 14.13
N HIS A 107 -6.21 -0.33 14.88
CA HIS A 107 -6.53 -1.73 14.55
C HIS A 107 -8.01 -1.95 14.17
N HIS A 108 -8.91 -1.05 14.61
CA HIS A 108 -10.34 -1.13 14.33
C HIS A 108 -10.91 0.26 13.96
N PRO A 109 -10.84 0.68 12.67
CA PRO A 109 -10.32 -0.07 11.52
C PRO A 109 -8.77 -0.09 11.48
N PRO A 110 -8.14 -1.05 10.78
CA PRO A 110 -6.70 -1.10 10.65
C PRO A 110 -6.19 0.06 9.77
N ILE A 111 -5.37 0.95 10.34
CA ILE A 111 -4.78 2.09 9.65
C ILE A 111 -3.28 2.10 9.93
N ALA A 112 -2.50 2.18 8.86
CA ALA A 112 -1.07 2.44 8.94
C ALA A 112 -0.78 3.90 8.53
N ALA A 113 0.10 4.57 9.26
CA ALA A 113 0.60 5.89 8.94
C ALA A 113 2.11 5.79 8.65
N ALA A 114 2.59 6.63 7.73
CA ALA A 114 3.97 6.66 7.31
C ALA A 114 4.46 8.10 7.15
N SER A 115 5.73 8.31 7.46
CA SER A 115 6.42 9.58 7.27
C SER A 115 7.83 9.31 6.74
N MET A 116 8.25 10.11 5.76
CA MET A 116 9.61 10.09 5.25
C MET A 116 10.15 11.50 5.15
N GLN A 117 11.33 11.73 5.72
CA GLN A 117 12.04 12.99 5.63
C GLN A 117 13.30 12.81 4.79
N ALA A 118 13.51 13.75 3.87
CA ALA A 118 14.72 13.88 3.08
C ALA A 118 15.17 15.35 3.09
N LYS A 119 16.33 15.64 2.50
CA LYS A 119 16.84 17.02 2.42
C LYS A 119 15.89 17.96 1.68
N THR A 120 15.29 17.51 0.59
CA THR A 120 14.53 18.35 -0.34
C THR A 120 13.02 18.16 -0.26
N TYR A 121 12.53 17.16 0.49
CA TYR A 121 11.10 16.89 0.62
C TYR A 121 10.73 16.23 1.96
N GLU A 122 9.48 16.40 2.34
CA GLU A 122 8.83 15.60 3.38
C GLU A 122 7.62 14.88 2.77
N PHE A 123 7.55 13.57 2.96
CA PHE A 123 6.47 12.73 2.47
C PHE A 123 5.65 12.21 3.65
N GLY A 124 4.35 12.17 3.48
CA GLY A 124 3.44 11.54 4.44
C GLY A 124 2.37 10.72 3.75
N GLN A 125 1.93 9.68 4.44
CA GLN A 125 0.85 8.83 3.98
C GLN A 125 0.07 8.28 5.18
N TYR A 126 -1.24 8.11 5.02
CA TYR A 126 -1.97 7.12 5.81
C TYR A 126 -2.80 6.24 4.87
N LYS A 127 -2.86 4.96 5.20
CA LYS A 127 -3.53 3.95 4.37
C LYS A 127 -4.31 2.97 5.25
N PRO A 128 -5.64 2.94 5.13
CA PRO A 128 -6.44 1.85 5.67
C PRO A 128 -6.08 0.52 4.99
N LEU A 129 -5.98 -0.55 5.78
CA LEU A 129 -5.83 -1.90 5.26
C LEU A 129 -7.23 -2.52 5.11
N GLU A 130 -7.81 -2.46 3.92
CA GLU A 130 -9.13 -3.03 3.64
C GLU A 130 -9.08 -3.97 2.44
N GLY A 131 -9.80 -5.10 2.52
CA GLY A 131 -9.84 -6.08 1.45
C GLY A 131 -11.20 -6.76 1.37
N ASN A 132 -12.10 -6.20 0.59
CA ASN A 132 -13.48 -6.67 0.47
C ASN A 132 -13.56 -7.87 -0.47
N PHE A 133 -14.01 -9.02 0.05
CA PHE A 133 -14.20 -10.22 -0.76
C PHE A 133 -15.49 -10.14 -1.56
N THR A 134 -15.40 -10.18 -2.89
CA THR A 134 -16.54 -10.05 -3.81
C THR A 134 -16.94 -11.39 -4.45
N GLY A 135 -16.56 -12.51 -3.82
CA GLY A 135 -16.92 -13.86 -4.25
C GLY A 135 -15.79 -14.59 -4.97
N ASN A 136 -15.21 -14.03 -6.04
CA ASN A 136 -13.98 -14.61 -6.65
C ASN A 136 -12.82 -13.61 -6.71
N ALA A 137 -12.96 -12.45 -6.08
CA ALA A 137 -11.93 -11.43 -6.02
C ALA A 137 -11.89 -10.76 -4.66
N VAL A 138 -10.78 -10.10 -4.36
CA VAL A 138 -10.62 -9.20 -3.21
C VAL A 138 -10.34 -7.82 -3.75
N VAL A 139 -11.15 -6.85 -3.34
CA VAL A 139 -11.07 -5.45 -3.77
C VAL A 139 -10.61 -4.60 -2.60
N SER A 140 -9.46 -3.95 -2.75
CA SER A 140 -8.98 -2.89 -1.86
C SER A 140 -9.41 -1.55 -2.44
N PRO A 141 -10.27 -0.78 -1.76
CA PRO A 141 -10.69 0.53 -2.24
C PRO A 141 -9.53 1.54 -2.24
N PRO A 142 -9.66 2.67 -2.97
CA PRO A 142 -8.64 3.72 -3.09
C PRO A 142 -8.64 4.62 -1.84
N MET A 143 -8.58 4.03 -0.65
CA MET A 143 -8.64 4.77 0.60
C MET A 143 -7.26 5.20 1.08
N GLY A 144 -7.24 6.29 1.83
CA GLY A 144 -6.02 6.90 2.34
C GLY A 144 -5.68 8.20 1.64
N ARG A 145 -4.58 8.80 2.06
CA ARG A 145 -4.07 10.07 1.53
C ARG A 145 -2.56 9.98 1.47
N THR A 146 -1.99 10.46 0.36
CA THR A 146 -0.55 10.60 0.19
C THR A 146 -0.23 12.03 -0.14
N TRP A 147 0.81 12.59 0.47
CA TRP A 147 1.26 13.93 0.17
C TRP A 147 2.78 14.04 0.23
N VAL A 148 3.30 15.03 -0.49
CA VAL A 148 4.69 15.47 -0.41
C VAL A 148 4.75 16.99 -0.34
N SER A 149 5.58 17.52 0.54
CA SER A 149 5.90 18.94 0.64
C SER A 149 7.36 19.18 0.25
N PHE A 150 7.61 20.32 -0.39
CA PHE A 150 8.94 20.78 -0.81
C PHE A 150 9.28 22.09 -0.08
N PRO A 151 10.04 22.06 1.02
CA PRO A 151 10.25 23.24 1.88
C PRO A 151 10.80 24.48 1.16
N ASP A 152 11.70 24.30 0.20
CA ASP A 152 12.35 25.40 -0.53
C ASP A 152 11.38 26.18 -1.43
N THR A 153 10.35 25.50 -1.95
CA THR A 153 9.37 26.10 -2.88
C THR A 153 7.99 26.27 -2.26
N GLN A 154 7.76 25.67 -1.10
CA GLN A 154 6.49 25.62 -0.38
C GLN A 154 5.38 24.90 -1.15
N ASP A 155 5.70 24.22 -2.25
CA ASP A 155 4.76 23.40 -2.99
C ASP A 155 4.35 22.18 -2.16
N ILE A 156 3.06 21.85 -2.19
CA ILE A 156 2.49 20.64 -1.59
C ILE A 156 1.65 19.95 -2.66
N PHE A 157 1.96 18.67 -2.91
CA PHE A 157 1.17 17.83 -3.81
C PHE A 157 0.51 16.72 -3.00
N GLU A 158 -0.71 16.40 -3.39
CA GLU A 158 -1.54 15.40 -2.75
C GLU A 158 -2.23 14.55 -3.79
N TRP A 159 -2.32 13.24 -3.53
CA TRP A 159 -3.05 12.31 -4.37
C TRP A 159 -3.64 11.15 -3.57
N GLY A 160 -4.68 10.55 -4.16
CA GLY A 160 -5.29 9.30 -3.70
C GLY A 160 -4.62 8.07 -4.33
N GLY A 161 -4.95 6.89 -3.81
CA GLY A 161 -4.57 5.62 -4.45
C GLY A 161 -5.57 5.21 -5.53
N LEU A 162 -5.27 4.13 -6.23
CA LEU A 162 -6.20 3.43 -7.11
C LEU A 162 -6.90 2.29 -6.37
N THR A 163 -8.03 1.85 -6.91
CA THR A 163 -8.64 0.59 -6.49
C THR A 163 -7.71 -0.54 -6.93
N SER A 164 -7.39 -1.46 -6.02
CA SER A 164 -6.59 -2.64 -6.34
C SER A 164 -7.43 -3.90 -6.20
N CYS A 165 -7.38 -4.80 -7.19
CA CYS A 165 -8.16 -6.02 -7.18
C CYS A 165 -7.28 -7.25 -7.39
N VAL A 166 -7.39 -8.24 -6.49
CA VAL A 166 -6.82 -9.56 -6.70
C VAL A 166 -7.93 -10.49 -7.18
N HIS A 167 -7.83 -10.93 -8.43
CA HIS A 167 -8.81 -11.78 -9.07
C HIS A 167 -8.52 -13.28 -8.88
N ASN A 168 -9.55 -14.11 -9.10
CA ASN A 168 -9.45 -15.57 -9.13
C ASN A 168 -8.98 -16.21 -7.81
N ILE A 169 -9.42 -15.64 -6.68
CA ILE A 169 -9.09 -16.12 -5.33
C ILE A 169 -9.59 -17.55 -5.09
N LEU A 170 -10.73 -17.94 -5.70
CA LEU A 170 -11.29 -19.29 -5.57
C LEU A 170 -10.92 -20.17 -6.76
N VAL A 171 -11.13 -19.69 -7.98
CA VAL A 171 -10.99 -20.45 -9.22
C VAL A 171 -10.27 -19.62 -10.29
N GLY A 172 -9.23 -20.21 -10.88
CA GLY A 172 -8.43 -19.60 -11.95
C GLY A 172 -6.99 -19.31 -11.51
N ARG A 173 -6.23 -18.63 -12.38
CA ARG A 173 -4.91 -18.10 -12.07
C ARG A 173 -5.08 -16.74 -11.40
N LEU A 174 -4.45 -16.55 -10.24
CA LEU A 174 -4.44 -15.26 -9.53
C LEU A 174 -3.73 -14.19 -10.39
N TRP A 175 -4.31 -12.99 -10.43
CA TRP A 175 -3.72 -11.82 -11.05
C TRP A 175 -4.22 -10.55 -10.36
N VAL A 176 -3.47 -9.46 -10.50
CA VAL A 176 -3.76 -8.16 -9.87
C VAL A 176 -4.11 -7.14 -10.93
N ASP A 177 -5.11 -6.31 -10.65
CA ASP A 177 -5.50 -5.15 -11.45
C ASP A 177 -5.50 -3.88 -10.58
N HIS A 178 -5.25 -2.73 -11.21
CA HIS A 178 -5.34 -1.42 -10.58
C HIS A 178 -6.13 -0.47 -11.48
N TYR A 179 -7.21 0.11 -10.97
CA TYR A 179 -8.12 0.95 -11.75
C TYR A 179 -8.73 2.09 -10.91
N GLY A 180 -9.15 3.16 -11.60
CA GLY A 180 -9.68 4.39 -11.01
C GLY A 180 -9.08 5.64 -11.63
N GLU A 181 -9.52 6.79 -11.13
CA GLU A 181 -9.01 8.14 -11.48
C GLU A 181 -8.53 8.84 -10.21
#